data_AF-A0A3D0XBJ0-F1
#
_entry.id   AF-A0A3D0XBJ0-F1
#
_cell.length_a   1.000
_cell.length_b   1.000
_cell.length_c   1.000
_cell.angle_alpha   90.00
_cell.angle_beta   90.00
_cell.angle_gamma   90.00
#
_symmetry.space_group_name_H-M   'P 1'
#
loop_
_entity.id
_entity.type
_entity.pdbx_description
1 polymer ?
#
loop_
_entity_poly.entity_id
_entity_poly.type
_entity_poly.pdbx_seq_one_letter_code
_entity_poly.pdbx_strand_id
1 'polypeptide(L)' 'MFSTISNIIAVSDISTSYVVILLKVIGICLVTEFAVNTCNDAGSKALASNVSLAGKILVTVTSLPLYADILNVVLSLLKR' A
#
# COMPACT_ATOMS: atom_id res chain seq x y z
N MET A 1 1.24 -8.71 19.47
CA MET A 1 1.35 -8.31 18.04
C MET A 1 1.35 -6.78 17.88
N PHE A 2 0.36 -6.06 18.39
CA PHE A 2 0.35 -4.58 18.37
C PHE A 2 1.49 -3.92 19.15
N SER A 3 1.96 -4.53 20.26
CA SER A 3 3.11 -3.99 21.01
C SER A 3 4.42 -4.13 20.26
N THR A 4 4.60 -5.17 19.45
CA THR A 4 5.81 -5.39 18.64
C THR A 4 5.91 -4.38 17.50
N ILE A 5 4.77 -4.07 16.86
CA ILE A 5 4.66 -3.02 15.84
C ILE A 5 4.97 -1.64 16.46
N SER A 6 4.41 -1.35 17.64
CA SER A 6 4.68 -0.08 18.33
C SER A 6 6.14 0.05 18.76
N ASN A 7 6.80 -1.04 19.15
CA ASN A 7 8.22 -1.03 19.53
C ASN A 7 9.14 -0.81 18.31
N ILE A 8 8.81 -1.38 17.14
CA ILE A 8 9.53 -1.08 15.90
C ILE A 8 9.35 0.39 15.53
N ILE A 9 8.12 0.94 15.61
CA ILE A 9 7.83 2.36 15.32
C ILE A 9 8.52 3.31 16.32
N ALA A 10 8.78 2.87 17.55
CA ALA A 10 9.50 3.67 18.54
C ALA A 10 11.03 3.64 18.35
N VAL A 11 11.57 2.54 17.81
CA VAL A 11 13.01 2.33 17.61
C VAL A 11 13.46 2.78 16.21
N SER A 12 12.56 2.78 15.24
CA SER A 12 12.79 3.33 13.91
C SER A 12 12.03 4.64 13.80
N ASP A 13 12.66 5.72 13.37
CA ASP A 13 12.10 7.09 13.21
C ASP A 13 11.04 7.13 12.07
N ILE A 14 10.20 6.10 12.00
CA ILE A 14 9.17 5.92 11.00
C ILE A 14 7.99 6.78 11.43
N SER A 15 7.74 7.84 10.67
CA SER A 15 6.57 8.66 10.87
C SER A 15 5.30 7.82 10.71
N THR A 16 4.36 8.00 11.65
CA THR A 16 3.08 7.26 11.74
C THR A 16 2.30 7.27 10.41
N SER A 17 2.54 8.28 9.56
CA SER A 17 2.02 8.39 8.20
C SER A 17 2.36 7.17 7.32
N TYR A 18 3.60 6.68 7.35
CA TYR A 18 4.02 5.52 6.55
C TYR A 18 3.29 4.24 6.97
N VAL A 19 3.08 4.06 8.28
CA VAL A 19 2.36 2.90 8.82
C VAL A 19 0.90 2.91 8.36
N VAL A 20 0.26 4.08 8.32
CA VAL A 20 -1.10 4.25 7.80
C VAL A 20 -1.18 3.93 6.31
N ILE A 21 -0.20 4.36 5.50
CA ILE A 21 -0.16 4.04 4.06
C ILE A 21 0.03 2.54 3.85
N LEU A 22 0.95 1.91 4.60
CA LEU A 22 1.15 0.45 4.57
C LEU A 22 -0.13 -0.32 4.89
N LEU A 23 -0.84 0.06 5.95
CA LEU A 23 -2.11 -0.55 6.32
C LEU A 23 -3.18 -0.40 5.22
N LYS A 24 -3.25 0.77 4.56
CA LYS A 24 -4.16 0.96 3.42
C LYS A 24 -3.84 0.03 2.26
N VAL A 25 -2.56 -0.10 1.90
CA VAL A 25 -2.12 -0.98 0.80
C VAL A 25 -2.43 -2.45 1.11
N ILE A 26 -2.14 -2.91 2.33
CA ILE A 26 -2.45 -4.28 2.77
C ILE A 26 -3.96 -4.55 2.68
N GLY A 27 -4.79 -3.58 3.13
CA GLY A 27 -6.25 -3.68 3.01
C GLY A 27 -6.73 -3.80 1.57
N ILE A 28 -6.18 -2.96 0.66
CA ILE A 28 -6.50 -3.02 -0.77
C ILE A 28 -6.10 -4.37 -1.40
N CYS A 29 -4.91 -4.87 -1.09
CA CYS A 29 -4.45 -6.16 -1.60
C CYS A 29 -5.37 -7.31 -1.16
N LEU A 30 -5.70 -7.39 0.14
CA LEU A 30 -6.57 -8.44 0.67
C LEU A 30 -7.94 -8.46 -0.01
N VAL A 31 -8.57 -7.29 -0.16
CA VAL A 31 -9.88 -7.19 -0.81
C VAL A 31 -9.78 -7.54 -2.29
N THR A 32 -8.72 -7.09 -2.97
CA THR A 32 -8.50 -7.38 -4.39
C THR A 32 -8.30 -8.88 -4.62
N GLU A 33 -7.42 -9.52 -3.86
CA GLU A 33 -7.16 -10.97 -3.99
C GLU A 33 -8.42 -11.78 -3.72
N PHE A 34 -9.19 -11.42 -2.69
CA PHE A 34 -10.47 -12.05 -2.40
C PHE A 34 -11.46 -11.94 -3.58
N ALA A 35 -11.58 -10.76 -4.17
CA ALA A 35 -12.44 -10.53 -5.33
C ALA A 35 -11.98 -11.32 -6.58
N VAL A 36 -10.67 -11.32 -6.86
CA VAL A 36 -10.07 -12.07 -7.97
C VAL A 36 -10.31 -13.57 -7.82
N ASN A 37 -10.12 -14.12 -6.62
CA ASN A 37 -10.34 -15.54 -6.35
C ASN A 37 -11.82 -15.90 -6.53
N THR A 38 -12.73 -15.08 -6.01
CA THR A 38 -14.18 -15.26 -6.18
C THR A 38 -14.59 -15.23 -7.66
N CYS A 39 -14.03 -14.31 -8.47
CA CYS A 39 -14.30 -14.24 -9.90
C CYS A 39 -13.73 -15.45 -10.67
N ASN A 40 -12.57 -15.97 -10.25
CA ASN A 40 -11.99 -17.19 -10.81
C ASN A 40 -12.84 -18.42 -10.48
N ASP A 41 -13.34 -18.53 -9.25
CA ASP A 41 -14.21 -19.62 -8.82
C ASP A 41 -15.57 -19.60 -9.54
N ALA A 42 -16.07 -18.41 -9.89
CA ALA A 42 -17.25 -18.23 -10.74
C ALA A 42 -17.00 -18.55 -12.24
N GLY A 43 -15.79 -18.97 -12.61
CA GLY A 43 -15.40 -19.28 -14.00
C GLY A 43 -15.11 -18.07 -14.89
N SER A 44 -15.13 -16.85 -14.34
CA SER A 44 -14.96 -15.60 -15.09
C SER A 44 -13.53 -15.06 -15.01
N LYS A 45 -12.60 -15.76 -15.67
CA LYS A 45 -11.17 -15.40 -15.71
C LYS A 45 -10.89 -14.01 -16.30
N ALA A 46 -11.69 -13.59 -17.28
CA ALA A 46 -11.54 -12.27 -17.90
C ALA A 46 -11.84 -11.13 -16.90
N LEU A 47 -12.90 -11.27 -16.09
CA LEU A 47 -13.20 -10.31 -15.03
C LEU A 47 -12.14 -10.35 -13.92
N ALA A 48 -11.69 -11.53 -13.51
CA ALA A 48 -10.65 -11.68 -12.49
C ALA A 48 -9.36 -10.93 -12.88
N SER A 49 -8.95 -11.02 -14.15
CA SER A 49 -7.80 -10.27 -14.68
C SER A 49 -8.00 -8.75 -14.58
N ASN A 50 -9.18 -8.24 -14.97
CA ASN A 50 -9.49 -6.81 -14.90
C ASN A 50 -9.51 -6.28 -13.46
N VAL A 51 -10.05 -7.05 -12.51
CA VAL A 51 -10.05 -6.70 -11.08
C VAL A 51 -8.63 -6.68 -10.51
N SER A 52 -7.80 -7.67 -10.87
CA SER A 52 -6.38 -7.70 -10.45
C SER A 52 -5.62 -6.47 -10.96
N LEU A 53 -5.85 -6.09 -12.22
CA LEU A 53 -5.25 -4.89 -12.81
C LEU A 53 -5.69 -3.62 -12.06
N ALA A 54 -7.00 -3.49 -11.78
CA ALA A 54 -7.53 -2.36 -11.03
C ALA A 54 -6.92 -2.25 -9.63
N GLY A 55 -6.76 -3.37 -8.91
CA GLY A 55 -6.11 -3.38 -7.60
C GLY A 55 -4.65 -2.95 -7.65
N LYS A 56 -3.88 -3.41 -8.65
CA LYS A 56 -2.48 -2.97 -8.86
C LYS A 56 -2.38 -1.46 -9.12
N ILE A 57 -3.29 -0.92 -9.94
CA ILE A 57 -3.36 0.54 -10.20
C ILE A 57 -3.68 1.28 -8.89
N LEU A 58 -4.64 0.79 -8.10
CA LEU A 58 -5.03 1.41 -6.84
C LEU A 58 -3.88 1.45 -5.83
N VAL A 59 -3.12 0.35 -5.70
CA VAL A 59 -1.91 0.32 -4.85
C VAL A 59 -0.87 1.33 -5.34
N THR A 60 -0.67 1.43 -6.65
CA THR A 60 0.31 2.37 -7.25
C THR A 60 -0.07 3.84 -7.02
N VAL A 61 -1.36 4.17 -7.10
CA VAL A 61 -1.84 5.52 -6.79
C VAL A 61 -1.74 5.81 -5.28
N THR A 62 -1.92 4.79 -4.44
CA THR A 62 -1.81 4.94 -2.97
C THR A 62 -0.36 5.11 -2.51
N SER A 63 0.62 4.62 -3.28
CA SER A 63 2.05 4.84 -3.01
C SER A 63 2.58 6.19 -3.52
N LEU A 64 1.85 6.89 -4.40
CA LEU A 64 2.18 8.24 -4.88
C LEU A 64 2.55 9.27 -3.78
N PRO A 65 1.76 9.44 -2.71
CA PRO A 65 2.11 10.36 -1.62
C PRO A 65 3.44 10.02 -0.94
N LEU A 66 3.78 8.73 -0.89
CA LEU A 66 5.01 8.23 -0.27
C LEU A 66 6.25 8.69 -1.06
N TYR A 67 6.16 8.71 -2.40
CA TYR A 67 7.20 9.27 -3.25
C TYR A 67 7.33 10.80 -3.11
N ALA A 68 6.20 11.51 -2.95
CA ALA A 68 6.20 12.95 -2.76
C ALA A 68 6.90 13.36 -1.44
N ASP A 69 6.67 12.61 -0.36
CA ASP A 69 7.38 12.82 0.91
C ASP A 69 8.89 12.60 0.77
N ILE A 70 9.31 11.53 0.08
CA ILE A 70 10.73 11.27 -0.19
C ILE A 70 11.35 12.41 -1.01
N LEU A 71 10.66 12.87 -2.06
CA LEU A 71 11.10 14.01 -2.88
C LEU A 71 11.27 15.29 -2.04
N ASN A 72 10.34 15.57 -1.13
CA ASN A 72 10.46 16.71 -0.21
C ASN A 72 11.68 16.59 0.70
N VAL A 73 11.96 15.39 1.22
CA VAL A 73 13.18 15.15 2.02
C VAL A 73 14.43 15.40 1.19
N VAL A 74 14.51 14.86 -0.04
CA VAL A 74 15.66 15.09 -0.94
C VAL A 74 15.84 16.57 -1.27
N LEU A 75 14.75 17.28 -1.58
CA LEU A 75 14.78 18.73 -1.85
C LEU A 75 15.20 19.54 -0.63
N SER A 76 14.80 19.12 0.58
CA SER A 76 15.19 19.77 1.83
C SER A 76 16.69 19.63 2.11
N LEU A 77 17.30 18.51 1.71
CA LEU A 77 18.73 18.27 1.83
C LEU A 77 19.53 19.05 0.77
N LEU A 78 18.99 19.20 -0.45
CA LEU A 78 19.65 19.94 -1.53
C LEU A 78 19.62 21.46 -1.31
N LYS A 79 18.64 21.97 -0.54
CA LYS A 79 18.49 23.40 -0.23
C LYS A 79 19.33 23.85 0.98
N ARG A 80 20.04 22.91 1.64
CA ARG A 80 20.95 23.15 2.76
C ARG A 80 22.40 23.10 2.29
#